data_AF-A0A4V3BB83-F1
#
_entry.id   AF-A0A4V3BB83-F1
#
_cell.length_a   1.000
_cell.length_b   1.000
_cell.length_c   1.000
_cell.angle_alpha   90.00
_cell.angle_beta   90.00
_cell.angle_gamma   90.00
#
_symmetry.space_group_name_H-M   'P 1'
#
loop_
_entity.id
_entity.type
_entity.pdbx_description
1 polymer ?
#
loop_
_entity_poly.entity_id
_entity_poly.type
_entity_poly.pdbx_seq_one_letter_code
_entity_poly.pdbx_strand_id
1 'polypeptide(L)'
;MLPSTAMTLLRADPNSFLLNNGLTIDGGPADGDTYFCFGHSDAAHAWAAGAAGPNEVWKAGDATGGGMGIVESMVDGLRLQPAHNLRMIPNTAAVTYNAIPHLHLTAAGSDMVFTGTLTGCTIIISANAARTDVRIAHLRPGGVRGGAFSEQERIRGSGQLNGAGATHLFGPSDYYHGTCCANVMGIRQGGAWEIYGQVFHRNPRRVREVQRIL
;
A
#
# COMPACT_ATOMS: atom_id res chain seq x y z
N MET A 1 -15.20 -2.58 -25.04
CA MET A 1 -15.77 -3.22 -23.83
C MET A 1 -14.61 -3.73 -22.97
N LEU A 2 -14.11 -2.96 -22.02
CA LEU A 2 -13.26 -3.37 -20.88
C LEU A 2 -13.51 -2.26 -19.82
N PRO A 3 -13.90 -2.52 -18.55
CA PRO A 3 -13.27 -3.47 -17.62
C PRO A 3 -14.25 -4.25 -16.70
N SER A 4 -14.20 -5.58 -16.80
CA SER A 4 -14.54 -6.53 -15.72
C SER A 4 -13.32 -7.35 -15.29
N THR A 5 -12.13 -7.03 -15.84
CA THR A 5 -10.93 -7.86 -15.77
C THR A 5 -9.90 -7.39 -14.76
N ALA A 6 -9.60 -6.09 -14.62
CA ALA A 6 -8.43 -5.68 -13.83
C ALA A 6 -8.48 -6.04 -12.34
N MET A 7 -9.59 -5.73 -11.65
CA MET A 7 -9.76 -6.15 -10.26
C MET A 7 -9.84 -7.69 -10.15
N THR A 8 -10.49 -8.35 -11.10
CA THR A 8 -10.54 -9.82 -11.18
C THR A 8 -9.14 -10.43 -11.36
N LEU A 9 -8.30 -9.86 -12.22
CA LEU A 9 -6.93 -10.29 -12.50
C LEU A 9 -6.03 -10.02 -11.31
N LEU A 10 -6.14 -8.83 -10.71
CA LEU A 10 -5.45 -8.49 -9.47
C LEU A 10 -5.82 -9.47 -8.36
N ARG A 11 -7.08 -9.90 -8.28
CA ARG A 11 -7.54 -10.88 -7.28
C ARG A 11 -7.12 -12.30 -7.59
N ALA A 12 -7.00 -12.68 -8.87
CA ALA A 12 -6.62 -14.02 -9.28
C ALA A 12 -5.10 -14.24 -9.18
N ASP A 13 -4.30 -13.24 -9.57
CA ASP A 13 -2.84 -13.29 -9.53
C ASP A 13 -2.27 -11.89 -9.24
N PRO A 14 -2.24 -11.48 -7.95
CA PRO A 14 -1.76 -10.16 -7.56
C PRO A 14 -0.31 -9.91 -7.98
N ASN A 15 0.53 -10.93 -7.89
CA ASN A 15 1.95 -10.80 -8.19
C ASN A 15 2.17 -10.51 -9.68
N SER A 16 1.60 -11.30 -10.58
CA SER A 16 1.71 -11.06 -12.02
C SER A 16 1.03 -9.76 -12.42
N PHE A 17 -0.13 -9.42 -11.84
CA PHE A 17 -0.80 -8.16 -12.13
C PHE A 17 0.09 -6.96 -11.78
N LEU A 18 0.63 -6.93 -10.56
CA LEU A 18 1.47 -5.83 -10.07
C LEU A 18 2.84 -5.77 -10.74
N LEU A 19 3.35 -6.90 -11.26
CA LEU A 19 4.62 -6.89 -11.99
C LEU A 19 4.47 -6.23 -13.36
N ASN A 20 3.32 -6.46 -14.00
CA ASN A 20 3.06 -6.02 -15.36
C ASN A 20 2.33 -4.67 -15.43
N ASN A 21 1.65 -4.23 -14.37
CA ASN A 21 0.83 -3.01 -14.37
C ASN A 21 1.26 -2.06 -13.26
N GLY A 22 1.25 -0.76 -13.52
CA GLY A 22 1.53 0.26 -12.51
C GLY A 22 0.29 0.47 -11.64
N LEU A 23 0.44 0.45 -10.32
CA LEU A 23 -0.61 0.87 -9.40
C LEU A 23 -0.22 2.25 -8.84
N THR A 24 -1.18 3.15 -8.69
CA THR A 24 -1.01 4.39 -7.92
C THR A 24 -2.10 4.43 -6.85
N ILE A 25 -1.71 4.61 -5.59
CA ILE A 25 -2.63 4.60 -4.47
C ILE A 25 -2.64 5.97 -3.80
N ASP A 26 -3.82 6.53 -3.64
CA ASP A 26 -4.07 7.71 -2.82
C ASP A 26 -4.96 7.33 -1.63
N GLY A 27 -4.36 7.27 -0.45
CA GLY A 27 -5.02 6.82 0.77
C GLY A 27 -5.85 7.93 1.43
N GLY A 28 -6.79 7.53 2.26
CA GLY A 28 -7.58 8.44 3.10
C GLY A 28 -6.86 8.89 4.38
N PRO A 29 -7.40 9.90 5.08
CA PRO A 29 -6.81 10.43 6.31
C PRO A 29 -7.04 9.55 7.56
N ALA A 30 -7.97 8.58 7.51
CA ALA A 30 -8.41 7.78 8.65
C ALA A 30 -8.33 6.28 8.36
N ASP A 31 -7.95 5.48 9.36
CA ASP A 31 -7.98 4.02 9.26
C ASP A 31 -9.42 3.51 9.24
N GLY A 32 -9.70 2.44 8.48
CA GLY A 32 -10.97 1.72 8.57
C GLY A 32 -11.53 1.28 7.22
N ASP A 33 -12.71 0.65 7.26
CA ASP A 33 -13.48 0.29 6.06
C ASP A 33 -13.95 1.55 5.32
N THR A 34 -13.69 1.59 4.02
CA THR A 34 -14.17 2.62 3.10
C THR A 34 -14.40 2.02 1.71
N TYR A 35 -14.76 2.86 0.75
CA TYR A 35 -14.77 2.52 -0.66
C TYR A 35 -13.62 3.22 -1.35
N PHE A 36 -12.86 2.47 -2.14
CA PHE A 36 -11.89 3.02 -3.07
C PHE A 36 -12.50 3.09 -4.47
N CYS A 37 -12.30 4.20 -5.16
CA CYS A 37 -12.47 4.25 -6.61
C CYS A 37 -11.25 3.58 -7.26
N PHE A 38 -11.49 2.57 -8.07
CA PHE A 38 -10.46 1.85 -8.82
C PHE A 38 -10.76 1.91 -10.31
N GLY A 39 -9.79 2.31 -11.14
CA GLY A 39 -9.95 2.30 -12.58
C GLY A 39 -8.67 2.62 -13.36
N HIS A 40 -8.79 2.58 -14.68
CA HIS A 40 -7.68 2.77 -15.60
C HIS A 40 -7.32 4.26 -15.70
N SER A 41 -6.07 4.61 -15.44
CA SER A 41 -5.61 6.00 -15.53
C SER A 41 -5.28 6.35 -16.98
N ASP A 42 -6.07 7.24 -17.59
CA ASP A 42 -5.86 7.72 -18.97
C ASP A 42 -4.65 8.66 -19.09
N ALA A 43 -4.30 9.32 -17.99
CA ALA A 43 -3.18 10.22 -17.92
C ALA A 43 -1.86 9.43 -17.89
N ALA A 44 -1.13 9.49 -19.01
CA ALA A 44 0.30 9.18 -19.12
C ALA A 44 1.22 10.03 -18.20
N HIS A 45 0.66 10.69 -17.18
CA HIS A 45 1.36 11.51 -16.22
C HIS A 45 1.96 10.64 -15.10
N ALA A 46 3.05 9.94 -15.40
CA ALA A 46 4.19 9.68 -14.50
C ALA A 46 4.95 8.38 -14.82
N TRP A 47 4.33 7.43 -15.54
CA TRP A 47 4.95 6.15 -15.88
C TRP A 47 5.57 6.21 -17.28
N ALA A 48 6.76 5.63 -17.43
CA ALA A 48 7.49 5.65 -18.69
C ALA A 48 6.63 5.09 -19.82
N ALA A 49 6.34 5.87 -20.87
CA ALA A 49 5.73 5.35 -22.08
C ALA A 49 6.77 4.58 -22.91
N GLY A 50 6.44 3.36 -23.37
CA GLY A 50 7.31 2.53 -24.22
C GLY A 50 7.78 1.23 -23.55
N ALA A 51 8.63 0.46 -24.25
CA ALA A 51 9.02 -0.94 -23.96
C ALA A 51 9.67 -1.25 -22.59
N ALA A 52 9.76 -0.26 -21.68
CA ALA A 52 10.30 -0.39 -20.32
C ALA A 52 9.32 0.08 -19.22
N GLY A 53 8.08 0.44 -19.58
CA GLY A 53 7.00 0.82 -18.66
C GLY A 53 6.03 -0.33 -18.36
N PRO A 54 5.10 -0.15 -17.41
CA PRO A 54 4.01 -1.10 -17.20
C PRO A 54 3.09 -1.16 -18.43
N ASN A 55 2.41 -2.29 -18.62
CA ASN A 55 1.41 -2.50 -19.67
C ASN A 55 0.25 -1.50 -19.55
N GLU A 56 -0.27 -1.34 -18.34
CA GLU A 56 -1.34 -0.41 -18.01
C GLU A 56 -1.06 0.27 -16.66
N VAL A 57 -1.70 1.42 -16.41
CA VAL A 57 -1.63 2.12 -15.14
C VAL A 57 -3.02 2.19 -14.51
N TRP A 58 -3.12 1.70 -13.29
CA TRP A 58 -4.34 1.67 -12.50
C TRP A 58 -4.21 2.60 -11.31
N LYS A 59 -5.31 3.25 -10.95
CA LYS A 59 -5.36 4.13 -9.79
C LYS A 59 -6.42 3.66 -8.81
N ALA A 60 -6.06 3.68 -7.52
CA ALA A 60 -6.94 3.43 -6.40
C ALA A 60 -6.94 4.67 -5.50
N GLY A 61 -8.09 5.29 -5.25
CA GLY A 61 -8.22 6.44 -4.36
C GLY A 61 -9.38 6.30 -3.39
N ASP A 62 -9.22 6.71 -2.13
CA ASP A 62 -10.32 6.74 -1.15
C ASP A 62 -11.45 7.67 -1.64
N ALA A 63 -12.64 7.09 -1.84
CA ALA A 63 -13.80 7.79 -2.37
C ALA A 63 -14.40 8.78 -1.36
N THR A 64 -14.13 8.61 -0.06
CA THR A 64 -14.75 9.40 1.02
C THR A 64 -13.88 10.56 1.49
N GLY A 65 -12.56 10.37 1.57
CA GLY A 65 -11.61 11.37 2.07
C GLY A 65 -11.30 12.52 1.11
N GLY A 66 -11.96 12.58 -0.05
CA GLY A 66 -11.59 13.51 -1.11
C GLY A 66 -10.18 13.27 -1.65
N GLY A 67 -9.64 12.06 -1.48
CA GLY A 67 -8.28 11.61 -1.86
C GLY A 67 -8.08 11.53 -3.38
N MET A 68 -8.83 12.35 -4.12
CA MET A 68 -8.92 12.29 -5.55
C MET A 68 -8.96 13.71 -6.07
N GLY A 69 -7.76 14.22 -6.34
CA GLY A 69 -7.52 14.85 -7.65
C GLY A 69 -7.71 13.87 -8.82
N ILE A 70 -8.56 12.84 -8.69
CA ILE A 70 -9.10 12.02 -9.75
C ILE A 70 -10.52 12.53 -9.94
N VAL A 71 -10.72 13.35 -10.95
CA VAL A 71 -12.06 13.55 -11.49
C VAL A 71 -12.41 12.33 -12.33
N GLU A 72 -13.69 11.92 -12.37
CA GLU A 72 -14.15 10.79 -13.21
C GLU A 72 -13.63 10.86 -14.64
N SER A 73 -13.38 12.07 -15.15
CA SER A 73 -12.81 12.33 -16.47
C SER A 73 -11.34 11.91 -16.65
N MET A 74 -10.64 11.46 -15.60
CA MET A 74 -9.25 10.97 -15.65
C MET A 74 -9.16 9.45 -15.56
N VAL A 75 -10.30 8.76 -15.47
CA VAL A 75 -10.34 7.31 -15.22
C VAL A 75 -11.44 6.65 -16.02
N ASP A 76 -11.04 5.80 -16.96
CA ASP A 76 -11.96 4.96 -17.70
C ASP A 76 -12.35 3.73 -16.88
N GLY A 77 -13.65 3.41 -16.89
CA GLY A 77 -14.18 2.20 -16.28
C GLY A 77 -14.05 2.15 -14.75
N LEU A 78 -14.17 3.30 -14.09
CA LEU A 78 -14.14 3.43 -12.63
C LEU A 78 -15.14 2.49 -11.94
N ARG A 79 -14.68 1.85 -10.86
CA ARG A 79 -15.48 0.98 -9.99
C ARG A 79 -15.25 1.32 -8.53
N LEU A 80 -16.30 1.23 -7.73
CA LEU A 80 -16.17 1.24 -6.27
C LEU A 80 -15.72 -0.13 -5.79
N GLN A 81 -14.68 -0.16 -4.98
CA GLN A 81 -14.10 -1.33 -4.37
C GLN A 81 -14.10 -1.17 -2.85
N PRO A 82 -14.90 -1.95 -2.11
CA PRO A 82 -14.76 -2.03 -0.65
C PRO A 82 -13.33 -2.39 -0.27
N ALA A 83 -12.70 -1.60 0.59
CA ALA A 83 -11.35 -1.83 1.06
C ALA A 83 -11.13 -1.15 2.41
N HIS A 84 -10.17 -1.66 3.16
CA HIS A 84 -9.62 -0.92 4.28
C HIS A 84 -8.67 0.17 3.79
N ASN A 85 -8.81 1.39 4.29
CA ASN A 85 -7.76 2.39 4.21
C ASN A 85 -6.79 2.22 5.37
N LEU A 86 -5.50 2.16 5.08
CA LEU A 86 -4.43 2.26 6.07
C LEU A 86 -3.83 3.66 6.01
N ARG A 87 -4.19 4.50 6.99
CA ARG A 87 -3.68 5.87 7.07
C ARG A 87 -2.19 5.86 7.38
N MET A 88 -1.50 6.85 6.86
CA MET A 88 -0.13 7.14 7.28
C MET A 88 -0.15 7.84 8.64
N ILE A 89 0.54 7.27 9.63
CA ILE A 89 0.79 7.92 10.92
C ILE A 89 1.87 8.99 10.70
N PRO A 90 1.54 10.30 10.83
CA PRO A 90 2.47 11.37 10.54
C PRO A 90 3.60 11.41 11.57
N ASN A 91 4.71 12.04 11.19
CA ASN A 91 5.89 12.22 12.05
C ASN A 91 5.66 13.20 13.22
N THR A 92 4.52 13.91 13.22
CA THR A 92 4.05 14.79 14.30
C THR A 92 3.24 14.06 15.38
N ALA A 93 2.76 12.85 15.12
CA ALA A 93 2.01 12.08 16.11
C ALA A 93 2.96 11.55 17.21
N ALA A 94 2.53 11.57 18.47
CA ALA A 94 3.25 10.86 19.53
C ALA A 94 3.05 9.34 19.32
N VAL A 95 4.15 8.61 19.15
CA VAL A 95 4.14 7.15 18.98
C VAL A 95 5.25 6.58 19.85
N THR A 96 4.92 5.59 20.67
CA THR A 96 5.90 4.77 21.37
C THR A 96 6.15 3.52 20.54
N TYR A 97 7.42 3.13 20.36
CA TYR A 97 7.74 1.97 19.50
C TYR A 97 7.16 0.66 20.02
N ASN A 98 6.89 0.55 21.31
CA ASN A 98 6.26 -0.61 21.93
C ASN A 98 4.70 -0.60 21.85
N ALA A 99 4.08 0.44 21.31
CA ALA A 99 2.63 0.55 21.19
C ALA A 99 2.24 1.38 19.96
N ILE A 100 2.68 0.94 18.78
CA ILE A 100 2.38 1.63 17.54
C ILE A 100 0.89 1.43 17.19
N PRO A 101 0.12 2.51 16.97
CA PRO A 101 -1.25 2.41 16.48
C PRO A 101 -1.31 1.64 15.16
N HIS A 102 -2.32 0.81 15.00
CA HIS A 102 -2.42 -0.08 13.84
C HIS A 102 -3.88 -0.34 13.47
N LEU A 103 -4.07 -0.76 12.23
CA LEU A 103 -5.30 -1.35 11.74
C LEU A 103 -5.27 -2.86 12.01
N HIS A 104 -6.41 -3.41 12.44
CA HIS A 104 -6.60 -4.85 12.65
C HIS A 104 -7.40 -5.44 11.49
N LEU A 105 -6.74 -6.26 10.68
CA LEU A 105 -7.32 -7.00 9.58
C LEU A 105 -7.70 -8.40 10.05
N THR A 106 -8.98 -8.73 9.93
CA THR A 106 -9.54 -10.03 10.34
C THR A 106 -10.00 -10.85 9.13
N ALA A 107 -10.61 -12.01 9.35
CA ALA A 107 -11.23 -12.81 8.28
C ALA A 107 -12.60 -12.25 7.79
N ALA A 108 -13.13 -11.19 8.42
CA ALA A 108 -14.41 -10.57 8.07
C ALA A 108 -14.25 -9.15 7.49
N GLY A 109 -15.32 -8.59 6.94
CA GLY A 109 -15.31 -7.24 6.36
C GLY A 109 -14.66 -7.17 4.98
N SER A 110 -14.12 -6.01 4.62
CA SER A 110 -13.42 -5.83 3.35
C SER A 110 -12.29 -6.86 3.17
N ASP A 111 -12.08 -7.27 1.92
CA ASP A 111 -11.07 -8.26 1.54
C ASP A 111 -9.86 -7.63 0.83
N MET A 112 -9.77 -6.31 0.90
CA MET A 112 -8.68 -5.51 0.38
C MET A 112 -8.22 -4.49 1.41
N VAL A 113 -6.95 -4.14 1.36
CA VAL A 113 -6.40 -2.98 2.06
C VAL A 113 -5.52 -2.19 1.11
N PHE A 114 -5.68 -0.88 1.13
CA PHE A 114 -4.84 0.05 0.40
C PHE A 114 -4.18 1.00 1.39
N THR A 115 -2.91 1.33 1.13
CA THR A 115 -2.17 2.32 1.90
C THR A 115 -2.24 3.68 1.20
N GLY A 116 -1.18 4.47 1.26
CA GLY A 116 -0.83 5.41 0.19
C GLY A 116 0.53 5.02 -0.40
N THR A 117 1.07 5.84 -1.30
CA THR A 117 2.47 5.68 -1.74
C THR A 117 3.46 5.90 -0.58
N LEU A 118 4.36 4.93 -0.39
CA LEU A 118 5.46 5.00 0.56
C LEU A 118 6.62 5.80 -0.03
N THR A 119 6.99 6.87 0.66
CA THR A 119 8.22 7.64 0.38
C THR A 119 8.97 7.89 1.69
N GLY A 120 9.92 7.01 2.00
CA GLY A 120 10.63 7.00 3.28
C GLY A 120 9.83 6.36 4.43
N CYS A 121 8.55 6.08 4.24
CA CYS A 121 7.70 5.42 5.24
C CYS A 121 8.02 3.92 5.39
N THR A 122 7.64 3.36 6.54
CA THR A 122 7.74 1.93 6.87
C THR A 122 6.35 1.35 7.14
N ILE A 123 6.08 0.18 6.56
CA ILE A 123 4.96 -0.68 6.89
C ILE A 123 5.42 -1.71 7.91
N ILE A 124 4.62 -1.86 8.96
CA ILE A 124 4.88 -2.72 10.10
C ILE A 124 3.75 -3.72 10.17
N ILE A 125 4.07 -5.01 10.19
CA ILE A 125 3.07 -6.08 10.19
C ILE A 125 3.37 -7.03 11.33
N SER A 126 2.33 -7.41 12.07
CA SER A 126 2.31 -8.57 12.96
C SER A 126 1.19 -9.48 12.47
N ALA A 127 1.52 -10.72 12.13
CA ALA A 127 0.56 -11.70 11.65
C ALA A 127 0.68 -13.02 12.41
N ASN A 128 -0.45 -13.69 12.64
CA ASN A 128 -0.41 -15.10 13.05
C ASN A 128 0.06 -15.98 11.88
N ALA A 129 0.48 -17.22 12.17
CA ALA A 129 0.98 -18.15 11.15
C ALA A 129 -0.04 -18.44 10.03
N ALA A 130 -1.34 -18.41 10.34
CA ALA A 130 -2.41 -18.60 9.37
C ALA A 130 -2.74 -17.35 8.53
N ARG A 131 -2.18 -16.17 8.90
CA ARG A 131 -2.44 -14.86 8.30
C ARG A 131 -3.92 -14.45 8.29
N THR A 132 -4.68 -14.95 9.24
CA THR A 132 -6.10 -14.63 9.44
C THR A 132 -6.31 -13.50 10.45
N ASP A 133 -5.28 -13.21 11.26
CA ASP A 133 -5.20 -12.11 12.21
C ASP A 133 -3.93 -11.32 11.91
N VAL A 134 -4.11 -10.15 11.29
CA VAL A 134 -3.01 -9.28 10.85
C VAL A 134 -3.19 -7.89 11.41
N ARG A 135 -2.18 -7.39 12.12
CA ARG A 135 -2.08 -6.00 12.54
C ARG A 135 -1.10 -5.30 11.63
N ILE A 136 -1.49 -4.16 11.07
CA ILE A 136 -0.68 -3.42 10.11
C ILE A 136 -0.66 -1.93 10.44
N ALA A 137 0.51 -1.31 10.34
CA ALA A 137 0.69 0.13 10.53
C ALA A 137 1.55 0.74 9.43
N HIS A 138 1.27 1.99 9.07
CA HIS A 138 2.04 2.78 8.12
C HIS A 138 2.65 3.98 8.84
N LEU A 139 3.96 3.94 9.10
CA LEU A 139 4.67 4.94 9.90
C LEU A 139 5.55 5.84 9.03
N ARG A 140 5.35 7.16 9.12
CA ARG A 140 6.22 8.15 8.49
C ARG A 140 7.40 8.49 9.41
N PRO A 141 8.65 8.45 8.93
CA PRO A 141 9.80 8.96 9.67
C PRO A 141 9.84 10.50 9.67
N GLY A 142 10.69 11.06 10.52
CA GLY A 142 10.97 12.49 10.62
C GLY A 142 10.59 13.07 11.98
N GLY A 143 10.77 14.39 12.12
CA GLY A 143 10.55 15.06 13.40
C GLY A 143 11.38 14.44 14.51
N VAL A 144 10.74 14.14 15.64
CA VAL A 144 11.39 13.50 16.81
C VAL A 144 11.77 12.03 16.58
N ARG A 145 11.22 11.39 15.53
CA ARG A 145 11.49 9.97 15.21
C ARG A 145 12.77 9.76 14.40
N GLY A 146 13.39 10.82 13.87
CA GLY A 146 14.64 10.71 13.10
C GLY A 146 14.42 10.32 11.63
N GLY A 147 15.48 9.88 10.95
CA GLY A 147 15.46 9.61 9.50
C GLY A 147 14.84 8.27 9.11
N ALA A 148 14.54 8.09 7.82
CA ALA A 148 13.85 6.92 7.28
C ALA A 148 14.51 5.58 7.65
N PHE A 149 15.82 5.44 7.41
CA PHE A 149 16.54 4.20 7.72
C PHE A 149 16.70 3.96 9.23
N SER A 150 17.08 5.00 9.99
CA SER A 150 17.22 4.87 11.45
C SER A 150 15.90 4.51 12.13
N GLU A 151 14.80 5.00 11.57
CA GLU A 151 13.46 4.70 12.06
C GLU A 151 13.08 3.24 11.82
N GLN A 152 13.29 2.73 10.61
CA GLN A 152 13.05 1.33 10.29
C GLN A 152 13.84 0.40 11.23
N GLU A 153 15.11 0.71 11.49
CA GLU A 153 15.96 -0.10 12.38
C GLU A 153 15.53 -0.02 13.86
N ARG A 154 15.04 1.12 14.33
CA ARG A 154 14.45 1.24 15.68
C ARG A 154 13.21 0.35 15.82
N ILE A 155 12.34 0.34 14.82
CA ILE A 155 11.16 -0.53 14.79
C ILE A 155 11.60 -2.00 14.74
N ARG A 156 12.65 -2.35 13.99
CA ARG A 156 13.18 -3.71 13.95
C ARG A 156 13.64 -4.20 15.32
N GLY A 157 14.27 -3.33 16.12
CA GLY A 157 14.77 -3.67 17.44
C GLY A 157 13.74 -3.59 18.58
N SER A 158 12.66 -2.82 18.43
CA SER A 158 11.74 -2.49 19.54
C SER A 158 10.25 -2.43 19.19
N GLY A 159 9.92 -2.51 17.90
CA GLY A 159 8.60 -2.26 17.34
C GLY A 159 7.57 -3.31 17.74
N GLN A 160 6.51 -2.88 18.39
CA GLN A 160 5.32 -3.67 18.67
C GLN A 160 4.05 -2.94 18.21
N LEU A 161 3.09 -3.72 17.73
CA LEU A 161 1.73 -3.29 17.41
C LEU A 161 0.82 -3.65 18.59
N ASN A 162 0.77 -2.75 19.58
CA ASN A 162 0.14 -2.91 20.90
C ASN A 162 0.37 -4.31 21.52
N GLY A 163 1.61 -4.59 21.92
CA GLY A 163 1.96 -5.83 22.62
C GLY A 163 2.24 -7.04 21.71
N ALA A 164 1.98 -6.96 20.41
CA ALA A 164 2.44 -7.97 19.45
C ALA A 164 3.72 -7.50 18.75
N GLY A 165 4.76 -8.33 18.76
CA GLY A 165 6.01 -8.05 18.04
C GLY A 165 5.78 -7.99 16.54
N ALA A 166 6.42 -7.04 15.86
CA ALA A 166 6.43 -7.01 14.41
C ALA A 166 7.05 -8.29 13.85
N THR A 167 6.33 -8.98 12.96
CA THR A 167 6.81 -10.18 12.26
C THR A 167 7.38 -9.85 10.88
N HIS A 168 6.91 -8.76 10.25
CA HIS A 168 7.44 -8.26 8.99
C HIS A 168 7.56 -6.74 9.03
N LEU A 169 8.58 -6.23 8.33
CA LEU A 169 8.81 -4.81 8.08
C LEU A 169 9.07 -4.63 6.59
N PHE A 170 8.46 -3.60 6.02
CA PHE A 170 8.72 -3.19 4.64
C PHE A 170 8.89 -1.68 4.58
N GLY A 171 10.09 -1.22 4.24
CA GLY A 171 10.51 0.16 4.45
C GLY A 171 11.67 0.59 3.55
N PRO A 172 12.31 1.72 3.89
CA PRO A 172 13.39 2.33 3.12
C PRO A 172 14.52 1.41 2.64
N SER A 173 14.87 0.40 3.45
CA SER A 173 15.87 -0.61 3.08
C SER A 173 15.38 -1.61 2.03
N ASP A 174 14.08 -1.86 1.98
CA ASP A 174 13.47 -2.84 1.08
C ASP A 174 13.16 -2.25 -0.30
N TYR A 175 12.76 -0.96 -0.36
CA TYR A 175 12.45 -0.27 -1.62
C TYR A 175 13.48 0.79 -2.02
N TYR A 176 14.70 0.80 -1.47
CA TYR A 176 15.79 1.69 -1.92
C TYR A 176 15.43 3.19 -1.87
N HIS A 177 15.13 3.67 -0.67
CA HIS A 177 14.78 5.08 -0.43
C HIS A 177 15.80 6.04 -1.07
N GLY A 178 15.31 7.03 -1.82
CA GLY A 178 16.13 8.01 -2.55
C GLY A 178 16.04 7.85 -4.07
N THR A 179 15.85 6.63 -4.58
CA THR A 179 15.68 6.38 -6.02
C THR A 179 14.30 5.80 -6.37
N CYS A 180 13.70 5.08 -5.42
CA CYS A 180 12.44 4.39 -5.61
C CYS A 180 11.42 4.75 -4.53
N CYS A 181 10.17 4.38 -4.79
CA CYS A 181 9.02 4.41 -3.91
C CYS A 181 8.35 3.04 -3.94
N ALA A 182 7.38 2.83 -3.06
CA ALA A 182 6.55 1.65 -3.12
C ALA A 182 5.08 1.98 -2.92
N ASN A 183 4.19 1.19 -3.52
CA ASN A 183 2.79 1.12 -3.14
C ASN A 183 2.58 -0.20 -2.40
N VAL A 184 1.80 -0.16 -1.31
CA VAL A 184 1.45 -1.37 -0.58
C VAL A 184 -0.04 -1.60 -0.69
N MET A 185 -0.39 -2.84 -0.99
CA MET A 185 -1.76 -3.30 -0.99
C MET A 185 -1.84 -4.68 -0.34
N GLY A 186 -3.01 -5.02 0.17
CA GLY A 186 -3.30 -6.35 0.66
C GLY A 186 -4.58 -6.89 0.08
N ILE A 187 -4.64 -8.21 -0.01
CA ILE A 187 -5.80 -8.95 -0.47
C ILE A 187 -6.00 -10.17 0.43
N ARG A 188 -7.25 -10.44 0.80
CA ARG A 188 -7.61 -11.66 1.52
C ARG A 188 -8.01 -12.74 0.53
N GLN A 189 -7.22 -13.81 0.44
CA GLN A 189 -7.46 -14.97 -0.42
C GLN A 189 -7.58 -16.24 0.44
N GLY A 190 -8.64 -17.01 0.23
CA GLY A 190 -8.87 -18.25 1.01
C GLY A 190 -8.92 -18.01 2.53
N GLY A 191 -9.31 -16.81 2.97
CA GLY A 191 -9.35 -16.41 4.38
C GLY A 191 -8.02 -15.87 4.93
N ALA A 192 -6.90 -16.00 4.21
CA ALA A 192 -5.59 -15.50 4.60
C ALA A 192 -5.29 -14.16 3.92
N TRP A 193 -4.70 -13.23 4.66
CA TRP A 193 -4.19 -11.98 4.11
C TRP A 193 -2.84 -12.20 3.44
N GLU A 194 -2.72 -11.64 2.24
CA GLU A 194 -1.47 -11.51 1.50
C GLU A 194 -1.20 -10.03 1.28
N ILE A 195 -0.01 -9.56 1.62
CA ILE A 195 0.37 -8.15 1.52
C ILE A 195 1.50 -8.02 0.50
N TYR A 196 1.35 -7.11 -0.45
CA TYR A 196 2.25 -6.91 -1.57
C TYR A 196 2.80 -5.48 -1.58
N GLY A 197 4.10 -5.35 -1.81
CA GLY A 197 4.78 -4.09 -2.10
C GLY A 197 5.16 -4.03 -3.57
N GLN A 198 4.59 -3.10 -4.32
CA GLN A 198 5.05 -2.78 -5.67
C GLN A 198 6.10 -1.67 -5.59
N VAL A 199 7.36 -2.01 -5.84
CA VAL A 199 8.47 -1.06 -5.85
C VAL A 199 8.63 -0.48 -7.25
N PHE A 200 8.79 0.84 -7.34
CA PHE A 200 8.96 1.54 -8.60
C PHE A 200 9.99 2.66 -8.50
N HIS A 201 10.73 2.88 -9.58
CA HIS A 201 11.59 4.06 -9.70
C HIS A 201 10.73 5.33 -9.72
N ARG A 202 11.22 6.45 -9.19
CA ARG A 202 10.44 7.70 -9.19
C ARG A 202 10.48 8.44 -10.52
N ASN A 203 11.61 8.38 -11.23
CA ASN A 203 11.82 9.13 -12.47
C ASN A 203 12.80 8.42 -13.41
N PRO A 204 12.36 7.96 -14.61
CA PRO A 204 10.96 7.82 -14.97
C PRO A 204 10.28 6.72 -14.12
N ARG A 205 8.96 6.79 -13.86
CA ARG A 205 8.33 5.70 -13.10
C ARG A 205 8.26 4.42 -13.94
N ARG A 206 8.75 3.34 -13.35
CA ARG A 206 8.67 1.98 -13.89
C ARG A 206 8.61 1.00 -12.73
N VAL A 207 7.87 -0.09 -12.89
CA VAL A 207 7.86 -1.17 -11.91
C VAL A 207 9.27 -1.74 -11.89
N ARG A 208 9.86 -1.82 -10.70
CA ARG A 208 11.17 -2.42 -10.49
C ARG A 208 11.01 -3.86 -10.06
N GLU A 209 10.14 -4.09 -9.09
CA GLU A 209 9.88 -5.41 -8.52
C GLU A 209 8.56 -5.39 -7.76
N VAL A 210 8.03 -6.59 -7.52
CA VAL A 210 6.93 -6.84 -6.60
C VAL A 210 7.45 -7.76 -5.51
N GLN A 211 7.21 -7.38 -4.26
CA GLN A 211 7.57 -8.17 -3.10
C GLN A 211 6.30 -8.61 -2.39
N ARG A 212 6.20 -9.91 -2.11
CA ARG A 212 5.21 -10.41 -1.16
C ARG A 212 5.77 -10.23 0.25
N ILE A 213 5.18 -9.30 0.99
CA ILE A 213 5.58 -8.93 2.35
C ILE A 213 4.99 -9.93 3.38
N LEU A 214 3.78 -10.43 3.12
CA LEU A 214 3.05 -11.41 3.94
C LEU A 214 2.34 -12.49 3.09
#